data_AF-A0A6P5SLM0-F1
#
_entry.id   AF-A0A6P5SLM0-F1
#
_cell.length_a   1.000
_cell.length_b   1.000
_cell.length_c   1.000
_cell.angle_alpha   90.00
_cell.angle_beta   90.00
_cell.angle_gamma   90.00
#
_symmetry.space_group_name_H-M   'P 1'
#
loop_
_entity.id
_entity.type
_entity.pdbx_description
1 polymer ?
#
loop_
_entity_poly.entity_id
_entity_poly.type
_entity_poly.pdbx_seq_one_letter_code
_entity_poly.pdbx_strand_id
1 'polypeptide(L)'
;MSPHGDKSDAAEEALVAETEKRPISTILIVIAMQTEALPVVNKFNLTEDPDSVFPKGVPWVRYHGFYKDLHINLVWPGKDSSLGVDCVGTVSASLVTYAAIQALQPDLIINAGTAGGFKAKGAGIGDVYLACDVAYHDRRIPIPVFDLYGVGLRQACVSPNLQKELNLKASLPLHSNVINRG
;
A
#
# COMPACT_ATOMS: atom_id res chain seq x y z
N MET A 1 -35.10 7.41 -23.19
CA MET A 1 -35.23 7.96 -21.81
C MET A 1 -34.54 6.96 -20.90
N SER A 2 -33.47 7.31 -20.18
CA SER A 2 -33.28 8.49 -19.34
C SER A 2 -31.90 9.16 -19.53
N PRO A 3 -31.77 10.49 -19.36
CA PRO A 3 -30.49 11.19 -19.37
C PRO A 3 -30.06 11.53 -17.93
N HIS A 4 -29.23 10.71 -17.32
CA HIS A 4 -28.50 11.06 -16.09
C HIS A 4 -27.07 10.55 -16.25
N GLY A 5 -26.09 11.45 -16.39
CA GLY A 5 -24.69 11.05 -16.53
C GLY A 5 -23.66 12.18 -16.45
N ASP A 6 -23.97 13.41 -16.84
CA ASP A 6 -22.89 14.43 -16.98
C ASP A 6 -22.61 15.29 -15.73
N LYS A 7 -23.40 15.18 -14.65
CA LYS A 7 -23.24 16.06 -13.46
C LYS A 7 -22.47 15.42 -12.30
N SER A 8 -22.33 14.10 -12.23
CA SER A 8 -21.56 13.41 -11.18
C SER A 8 -20.07 13.57 -11.41
N ASP A 9 -19.64 13.39 -12.66
CA ASP A 9 -18.23 13.25 -13.00
C ASP A 9 -17.48 14.57 -12.83
N ALA A 10 -18.12 15.70 -13.17
CA ALA A 10 -17.54 17.03 -12.97
C ALA A 10 -17.42 17.43 -11.49
N ALA A 11 -18.31 16.93 -10.62
CA ALA A 11 -18.24 17.19 -9.17
C ALA A 11 -17.16 16.32 -8.52
N GLU A 12 -17.01 15.08 -8.98
CA GLU A 12 -15.99 14.14 -8.54
C GLU A 12 -14.59 14.58 -9.04
N GLU A 13 -14.46 15.01 -10.30
CA GLU A 13 -13.23 15.62 -10.83
C GLU A 13 -12.86 16.93 -10.12
N ALA A 14 -13.83 17.78 -9.76
CA ALA A 14 -13.57 19.01 -9.00
C ALA A 14 -13.13 18.73 -7.55
N LEU A 15 -13.72 17.73 -6.89
CA LEU A 15 -13.30 17.26 -5.57
C LEU A 15 -11.89 16.66 -5.60
N VAL A 16 -11.56 15.90 -6.65
CA VAL A 16 -10.21 15.34 -6.86
C VAL A 16 -9.20 16.47 -7.11
N ALA A 17 -9.55 17.47 -7.93
CA ALA A 17 -8.68 18.62 -8.24
C ALA A 17 -8.47 19.60 -7.05
N GLU A 18 -9.45 19.76 -6.16
CA GLU A 18 -9.26 20.53 -4.91
C GLU A 18 -8.42 19.78 -3.87
N THR A 19 -8.52 18.44 -3.84
CA THR A 19 -7.72 17.59 -2.95
C THR A 19 -6.23 17.62 -3.32
N GLU A 20 -5.87 17.83 -4.58
CA GLU A 20 -4.48 17.90 -5.05
C GLU A 20 -3.69 19.12 -4.54
N LYS A 21 -4.34 20.17 -4.00
CA LYS A 21 -3.65 21.42 -3.62
C LYS A 21 -3.29 21.54 -2.13
N ARG A 22 -3.85 20.71 -1.26
CA ARG A 22 -3.54 20.79 0.18
C ARG A 22 -2.30 19.96 0.52
N PRO A 23 -1.43 20.41 1.43
CA PRO A 23 -0.32 19.61 1.91
C PRO A 23 -0.80 18.26 2.48
N ILE A 24 -0.01 17.21 2.26
CA ILE A 24 -0.23 15.91 2.89
C ILE A 24 -0.13 16.10 4.40
N SER A 25 -1.14 15.61 5.12
CA SER A 25 -1.26 15.71 6.57
C SER A 25 -1.31 14.35 7.25
N THR A 26 -1.89 13.34 6.59
CA THR A 26 -2.05 12.00 7.14
C THR A 26 -1.52 10.95 6.17
N ILE A 27 -0.61 10.10 6.65
CA ILE A 27 0.00 9.01 5.90
C ILE A 27 -0.43 7.68 6.51
N LEU A 28 -0.81 6.73 5.64
CA LEU A 28 -1.00 5.33 6.00
C LEU A 28 0.14 4.49 5.43
N ILE A 29 0.88 3.82 6.30
CA ILE A 29 1.91 2.84 5.94
C ILE A 29 1.32 1.45 6.15
N VAL A 30 1.31 0.63 5.11
CA VAL A 30 0.86 -0.77 5.15
C VAL A 30 2.08 -1.66 5.06
N ILE A 31 2.26 -2.56 6.03
CA ILE A 31 3.38 -3.50 6.10
C ILE A 31 2.83 -4.90 6.38
N ALA A 32 3.36 -5.93 5.71
CA ALA A 32 2.82 -7.29 5.82
C ALA A 32 3.26 -8.00 7.11
N MET A 33 4.48 -7.76 7.57
CA MET A 33 5.11 -8.52 8.66
C MET A 33 5.46 -7.63 9.85
N GLN A 34 5.32 -8.17 11.07
CA GLN A 34 5.63 -7.42 12.29
C GLN A 34 7.10 -7.01 12.34
N THR A 35 8.00 -7.88 11.91
CA THR A 35 9.46 -7.65 11.93
C THR A 35 9.89 -6.51 11.01
N GLU A 36 9.12 -6.25 9.94
CA GLU A 36 9.36 -5.13 9.02
C GLU A 36 8.75 -3.83 9.56
N ALA A 37 7.67 -3.92 10.32
CA ALA A 37 6.97 -2.79 10.91
C ALA A 37 7.71 -2.19 12.11
N LEU A 38 8.20 -3.02 13.03
CA LEU A 38 8.78 -2.56 14.30
C LEU A 38 9.95 -1.56 14.15
N PRO A 39 10.88 -1.70 13.19
CA PRO A 39 11.91 -0.69 12.96
C PRO A 39 11.34 0.70 12.66
N VAL A 40 10.25 0.78 11.89
CA VAL A 40 9.56 2.05 11.57
C VAL A 40 8.84 2.59 12.81
N VAL A 41 8.11 1.73 13.53
CA VAL A 41 7.43 2.07 14.79
C VAL A 41 8.42 2.68 15.78
N ASN A 42 9.54 2.01 16.01
CA ASN A 42 10.58 2.47 16.94
C ASN A 42 11.25 3.76 16.46
N LYS A 43 11.51 3.89 15.15
CA LYS A 43 12.18 5.08 14.60
C LYS A 43 11.35 6.35 14.78
N PHE A 44 10.02 6.23 14.66
CA PHE A 44 9.08 7.35 14.78
C PHE A 44 8.39 7.42 16.15
N ASN A 45 8.75 6.53 17.09
CA ASN A 45 8.10 6.39 18.40
C ASN A 45 6.58 6.28 18.30
N LEU A 46 6.08 5.49 17.35
CA LEU A 46 4.64 5.26 17.18
C LEU A 46 4.11 4.40 18.33
N THR A 47 2.89 4.69 18.76
CA THR A 47 2.20 3.95 19.82
C THR A 47 1.16 3.01 19.24
N GLU A 48 1.05 1.81 19.80
CA GLU A 48 -0.04 0.89 19.45
C GLU A 48 -1.37 1.47 19.92
N ASP A 49 -2.39 1.37 19.08
CA ASP A 49 -3.74 1.83 19.38
C ASP A 49 -4.53 0.74 20.12
N PRO A 50 -4.80 0.87 21.44
CA PRO A 50 -5.56 -0.12 22.18
C PRO A 50 -7.04 -0.11 21.81
N ASP A 51 -7.56 1.02 21.31
CA ASP A 51 -8.95 1.23 20.95
C ASP A 51 -9.10 1.17 19.42
N SER A 52 -8.80 -0.01 18.88
CA SER A 52 -8.76 -0.25 17.44
C SER A 52 -10.00 0.28 16.71
N VAL A 53 -9.77 1.11 15.70
CA VAL A 53 -10.78 1.61 14.75
C VAL A 53 -11.35 0.52 13.83
N PHE A 54 -10.82 -0.70 13.92
CA PHE A 54 -11.20 -1.83 13.08
C PHE A 54 -12.29 -2.71 13.72
N PRO A 55 -13.00 -3.53 12.92
CA PRO A 55 -14.02 -4.44 13.44
C PRO A 55 -13.48 -5.37 14.53
N LYS A 56 -14.28 -5.63 15.56
CA LYS A 56 -13.89 -6.56 16.64
C LYS A 56 -13.62 -7.95 16.10
N GLY A 57 -12.54 -8.58 16.59
CA GLY A 57 -12.16 -9.96 16.26
C GLY A 57 -11.20 -10.10 15.08
N VAL A 58 -10.86 -9.01 14.39
CA VAL A 58 -9.77 -9.03 13.41
C VAL A 58 -8.41 -8.98 14.13
N PRO A 59 -7.36 -9.64 13.60
CA PRO A 59 -6.03 -9.62 14.20
C PRO A 59 -5.24 -8.33 13.90
N TRP A 60 -5.82 -7.38 13.16
CA TRP A 60 -5.10 -6.21 12.62
C TRP A 60 -4.63 -5.30 13.73
N VAL A 61 -3.41 -4.78 13.56
CA VAL A 61 -2.76 -3.90 14.52
C VAL A 61 -2.46 -2.57 13.85
N ARG A 62 -2.72 -1.48 14.57
CA ARG A 62 -2.39 -0.11 14.18
C ARG A 62 -1.40 0.47 15.18
N TYR A 63 -0.33 1.05 14.66
CA TYR A 63 0.51 2.01 15.36
C TYR A 63 0.24 3.40 14.80
N HIS A 64 0.27 4.42 15.65
CA HIS A 64 0.09 5.79 15.20
C HIS A 64 0.94 6.77 15.99
N GLY A 65 1.14 7.96 15.43
CA GLY A 65 1.94 9.00 16.06
C GLY A 65 2.17 10.16 15.11
N PHE A 66 2.88 11.18 15.57
CA PHE A 66 3.19 12.35 14.77
C PHE A 66 4.68 12.42 14.46
N TYR A 67 5.00 12.76 13.22
CA TYR A 67 6.34 13.19 12.82
C TYR A 67 6.23 14.57 12.17
N LYS A 68 6.69 15.59 12.90
CA LYS A 68 6.45 16.99 12.55
C LYS A 68 4.93 17.24 12.43
N ASP A 69 4.47 17.74 11.30
CA ASP A 69 3.09 18.02 10.93
C ASP A 69 2.36 16.82 10.30
N LEU A 70 3.02 15.68 10.15
CA LEU A 70 2.43 14.47 9.58
C LEU A 70 1.90 13.53 10.66
N HIS A 71 0.63 13.18 10.56
CA HIS A 71 0.03 12.08 11.30
C HIS A 71 0.35 10.76 10.57
N ILE A 72 1.19 9.94 11.19
CA ILE A 72 1.59 8.64 10.65
C ILE A 72 0.71 7.57 11.27
N ASN A 73 0.09 6.77 10.41
CA ASN A 73 -0.58 5.52 10.77
C ASN A 73 0.20 4.38 10.12
N LEU A 74 0.52 3.35 10.88
CA LEU A 74 1.13 2.13 10.38
C LEU A 74 0.21 0.96 10.71
N VAL A 75 -0.22 0.21 9.71
CA VAL A 75 -1.09 -0.96 9.89
C VAL A 75 -0.40 -2.22 9.37
N TRP A 76 -0.61 -3.32 10.07
CA TRP A 76 -0.25 -4.64 9.57
C TRP A 76 -1.35 -5.66 9.89
N PRO A 77 -1.48 -6.74 9.08
CA PRO A 77 -2.61 -7.67 9.20
C PRO A 77 -2.63 -8.54 10.46
N GLY A 78 -1.63 -8.43 11.34
CA GLY A 78 -1.55 -9.26 12.53
C GLY A 78 -1.14 -10.69 12.25
N LYS A 79 -1.36 -11.56 13.25
CA LYS A 79 -1.05 -12.99 13.17
C LYS A 79 -2.27 -13.82 12.87
N ASP A 80 -2.06 -14.90 12.13
CA ASP A 80 -3.07 -15.93 11.95
C ASP A 80 -3.36 -16.60 13.29
N SER A 81 -4.65 -16.70 13.63
CA SER A 81 -5.10 -17.22 14.93
C SER A 81 -4.82 -18.71 15.13
N SER A 82 -4.69 -19.48 14.04
CA SER A 82 -4.46 -20.92 14.10
C SER A 82 -2.97 -21.28 14.06
N LEU A 83 -2.18 -20.53 13.30
CA LEU A 83 -0.77 -20.83 12.99
C LEU A 83 0.21 -19.91 13.73
N GLY A 84 -0.23 -18.76 14.23
CA GLY A 84 0.61 -17.79 14.95
C GLY A 84 1.68 -17.08 14.10
N VAL A 85 1.59 -17.21 12.77
CA VAL A 85 2.47 -16.54 11.79
C VAL A 85 1.82 -15.26 11.27
N ASP A 86 2.63 -14.33 10.73
CA ASP A 86 2.10 -13.09 10.15
C ASP A 86 1.15 -13.40 8.97
N CYS A 87 0.00 -12.71 8.94
CA CYS A 87 -1.01 -12.81 7.90
C CYS A 87 -0.55 -12.13 6.60
N VAL A 88 0.42 -12.72 5.91
CA VAL A 88 0.95 -12.24 4.63
C VAL A 88 0.00 -12.53 3.46
N GLY A 89 0.25 -11.90 2.32
CA GLY A 89 -0.47 -12.14 1.06
C GLY A 89 -1.54 -11.11 0.73
N THR A 90 -2.12 -11.23 -0.46
CA THR A 90 -2.95 -10.19 -1.09
C THR A 90 -4.30 -10.02 -0.42
N VAL A 91 -4.91 -11.09 0.07
CA VAL A 91 -6.20 -11.03 0.76
C VAL A 91 -6.07 -10.20 2.04
N SER A 92 -5.17 -10.60 2.94
CA SER A 92 -4.91 -9.89 4.20
C SER A 92 -4.52 -8.42 3.98
N ALA A 93 -3.60 -8.17 3.05
CA ALA A 93 -3.17 -6.82 2.70
C ALA A 93 -4.32 -5.95 2.14
N SER A 94 -5.15 -6.51 1.25
CA SER A 94 -6.29 -5.80 0.67
C SER A 94 -7.35 -5.43 1.71
N LEU A 95 -7.66 -6.34 2.63
CA LEU A 95 -8.67 -6.12 3.67
C LEU A 95 -8.24 -5.04 4.65
N VAL A 96 -7.01 -5.14 5.18
CA VAL A 96 -6.51 -4.14 6.14
C VAL A 96 -6.35 -2.77 5.47
N THR A 97 -5.94 -2.73 4.21
CA THR A 97 -5.81 -1.48 3.46
C THR A 97 -7.17 -0.85 3.23
N TYR A 98 -8.16 -1.62 2.77
CA TYR A 98 -9.52 -1.13 2.58
C TYR A 98 -10.11 -0.57 3.88
N ALA A 99 -10.03 -1.34 4.98
CA ALA A 99 -10.56 -0.91 6.26
C ALA A 99 -9.84 0.34 6.81
N ALA A 100 -8.52 0.41 6.66
CA ALA A 100 -7.73 1.56 7.08
C ALA A 100 -8.05 2.82 6.27
N ILE A 101 -8.28 2.70 4.95
CA ILE A 101 -8.74 3.83 4.14
C ILE A 101 -10.08 4.34 4.64
N GLN A 102 -11.05 3.44 4.84
CA GLN A 102 -12.39 3.82 5.29
C GLN A 102 -12.37 4.51 6.66
N ALA A 103 -11.60 3.97 7.62
CA ALA A 103 -11.56 4.47 8.98
C ALA A 103 -10.69 5.72 9.16
N LEU A 104 -9.56 5.81 8.45
CA LEU A 104 -8.53 6.83 8.69
C LEU A 104 -8.48 7.93 7.63
N GLN A 105 -9.09 7.71 6.46
CA GLN A 105 -9.13 8.67 5.34
C GLN A 105 -7.75 9.32 5.05
N PRO A 106 -6.69 8.52 4.81
CA PRO A 106 -5.34 9.05 4.65
C PRO A 106 -5.19 9.83 3.33
N ASP A 107 -4.28 10.80 3.32
CA ASP A 107 -3.94 11.57 2.11
C ASP A 107 -2.99 10.78 1.20
N LEU A 108 -2.14 9.94 1.79
CA LEU A 108 -1.14 9.13 1.08
C LEU A 108 -1.03 7.73 1.71
N ILE A 109 -0.93 6.71 0.84
CA ILE A 109 -0.69 5.33 1.24
C ILE A 109 0.69 4.88 0.76
N ILE A 110 1.46 4.28 1.65
CA ILE A 110 2.77 3.68 1.36
C ILE A 110 2.69 2.20 1.72
N ASN A 111 2.79 1.32 0.71
CA ASN A 111 3.01 -0.11 0.96
C ASN A 111 4.52 -0.35 1.04
N ALA A 112 5.02 -0.81 2.18
CA ALA A 112 6.44 -1.05 2.42
C ALA A 112 6.67 -2.48 2.93
N GLY A 113 7.78 -3.08 2.51
CA GLY A 113 8.15 -4.43 2.90
C GLY A 113 9.36 -4.92 2.11
N THR A 114 9.89 -6.08 2.50
CA THR A 114 10.95 -6.74 1.75
C THR A 114 10.39 -7.45 0.52
N ALA A 115 11.20 -7.52 -0.54
CA ALA A 115 10.82 -8.17 -1.78
C ALA A 115 12.02 -8.87 -2.44
N GLY A 116 11.72 -9.84 -3.30
CA GLY A 116 12.71 -10.43 -4.20
C GLY A 116 13.07 -9.46 -5.33
N GLY A 117 14.32 -9.51 -5.78
CA GLY A 117 14.81 -8.72 -6.91
C GLY A 117 15.55 -9.58 -7.93
N PHE A 118 15.44 -9.23 -9.21
CA PHE A 118 16.17 -9.90 -10.27
C PHE A 118 17.54 -9.24 -10.49
N LYS A 119 18.63 -9.96 -10.20
CA LYS A 119 20.00 -9.48 -10.51
C LYS A 119 20.17 -9.13 -11.98
N ALA A 120 19.53 -9.88 -12.88
CA ALA A 120 19.51 -9.61 -14.32
C ALA A 120 18.84 -8.26 -14.69
N LYS A 121 18.07 -7.66 -13.77
CA LYS A 121 17.47 -6.33 -13.88
C LYS A 121 18.18 -5.28 -13.01
N GLY A 122 19.39 -5.58 -12.53
CA GLY A 122 20.22 -4.66 -11.75
C GLY A 122 19.89 -4.58 -10.26
N ALA A 123 19.05 -5.49 -9.74
CA ALA A 123 18.76 -5.54 -8.31
C ALA A 123 19.91 -6.20 -7.52
N GLY A 124 20.37 -5.52 -6.48
CA GLY A 124 21.28 -6.00 -5.46
C GLY A 124 20.59 -6.20 -4.11
N ILE A 125 21.19 -7.01 -3.24
CA ILE A 125 20.69 -7.21 -1.87
C ILE A 125 20.82 -5.89 -1.09
N GLY A 126 19.75 -5.51 -0.39
CA GLY A 126 19.69 -4.27 0.40
C GLY A 126 19.29 -3.02 -0.41
N ASP A 127 19.08 -3.14 -1.72
CA ASP A 127 18.51 -2.05 -2.50
C ASP A 127 17.09 -1.72 -2.05
N VAL A 128 16.79 -0.42 -1.99
CA VAL A 128 15.43 0.09 -1.78
C VAL A 128 14.93 0.70 -3.09
N TYR A 129 13.76 0.23 -3.54
CA TYR A 129 13.14 0.65 -4.79
C TYR A 129 11.89 1.46 -4.53
N LEU A 130 11.68 2.48 -5.36
CA LEU A 130 10.38 3.12 -5.53
C LEU A 130 9.63 2.40 -6.65
N ALA A 131 8.45 1.88 -6.32
CA ALA A 131 7.58 1.24 -7.29
C ALA A 131 7.05 2.27 -8.30
N CYS A 132 7.17 2.00 -9.60
CA CYS A 132 6.55 2.83 -10.66
C CYS A 132 5.23 2.22 -11.13
N ASP A 133 5.24 0.94 -11.50
CA ASP A 133 4.05 0.19 -11.89
C ASP A 133 3.99 -1.12 -11.08
N VAL A 134 2.79 -1.65 -10.87
CA VAL A 134 2.54 -2.93 -10.21
C VAL A 134 1.57 -3.80 -11.01
N ALA A 135 1.79 -5.12 -11.00
CA ALA A 135 0.96 -6.10 -11.71
C ALA A 135 0.89 -7.44 -10.95
N TYR A 136 0.02 -8.34 -11.37
CA TYR A 136 -0.06 -9.74 -10.93
C TYR A 136 0.48 -10.66 -12.02
N HIS A 137 1.14 -11.74 -11.63
CA HIS A 137 1.69 -12.76 -12.55
C HIS A 137 1.06 -14.15 -12.37
N ASP A 138 0.34 -14.35 -11.27
CA ASP A 138 -0.29 -15.60 -10.89
C ASP A 138 -1.77 -15.69 -11.30
N ARG A 139 -2.41 -14.56 -11.63
CA ARG A 139 -3.81 -14.44 -12.06
C ARG A 139 -3.97 -14.65 -13.58
N ARG A 140 -3.81 -15.90 -14.03
CA ARG A 140 -3.89 -16.25 -15.46
C ARG A 140 -5.32 -16.61 -15.86
N ILE A 141 -5.96 -15.77 -16.67
CA ILE A 141 -7.34 -15.98 -17.15
C ILE A 141 -7.34 -15.92 -18.69
N PRO A 142 -7.36 -17.06 -19.40
CA PRO A 142 -7.21 -17.10 -20.86
C PRO A 142 -8.54 -16.79 -21.58
N ILE A 143 -9.15 -15.66 -21.23
CA ILE A 143 -10.39 -15.16 -21.84
C ILE A 143 -10.09 -13.70 -22.26
N PRO A 144 -10.45 -13.27 -23.49
CA PRO A 144 -10.17 -11.92 -23.95
C PRO A 144 -10.64 -10.86 -22.94
N VAL A 145 -9.81 -9.84 -22.69
CA VAL A 145 -10.00 -8.76 -21.69
C VAL A 145 -9.80 -9.22 -20.25
N PHE A 146 -10.22 -10.43 -19.88
CA PHE A 146 -9.99 -10.99 -18.54
C PHE A 146 -8.52 -11.32 -18.29
N ASP A 147 -7.75 -11.58 -19.34
CA ASP A 147 -6.30 -11.69 -19.30
C ASP A 147 -5.64 -10.40 -18.81
N LEU A 148 -6.04 -9.25 -19.37
CA LEU A 148 -5.57 -7.93 -18.95
C LEU A 148 -6.04 -7.58 -17.53
N TYR A 149 -7.28 -7.92 -17.19
CA TYR A 149 -7.79 -7.80 -15.82
C TYR A 149 -6.97 -8.64 -14.83
N GLY A 150 -6.63 -9.87 -15.20
CA GLY A 150 -5.80 -10.77 -14.41
C GLY A 150 -4.43 -10.18 -14.13
N VAL A 151 -3.76 -9.63 -15.16
CA VAL A 151 -2.50 -8.88 -14.99
C VAL A 151 -2.68 -7.68 -14.08
N GLY A 152 -3.78 -6.94 -14.22
CA GLY A 152 -4.15 -5.88 -13.28
C GLY A 152 -3.11 -4.77 -13.15
N LEU A 153 -2.48 -4.38 -14.27
CA LEU A 153 -1.45 -3.33 -14.28
C LEU A 153 -2.01 -2.01 -13.72
N ARG A 154 -1.30 -1.44 -12.75
CA ARG A 154 -1.62 -0.17 -12.10
C ARG A 154 -0.35 0.65 -11.91
N GLN A 155 -0.44 1.96 -12.10
CA GLN A 155 0.65 2.88 -11.83
C GLN A 155 0.62 3.28 -10.35
N ALA A 156 1.79 3.35 -9.72
CA ALA A 156 1.95 3.97 -8.42
C ALA A 156 1.89 5.50 -8.54
N CYS A 157 1.72 6.19 -7.40
CA CYS A 157 1.75 7.65 -7.37
C CYS A 157 3.08 8.18 -7.91
N VAL A 158 3.00 9.10 -8.89
CA VAL A 158 4.18 9.68 -9.53
C VAL A 158 4.85 10.67 -8.57
N SER A 159 6.06 10.35 -8.11
CA SER A 159 6.80 11.17 -7.14
C SER A 159 8.24 11.46 -7.59
N PRO A 160 8.45 12.22 -8.69
CA PRO A 160 9.76 12.44 -9.30
C PRO A 160 10.72 13.20 -8.39
N ASN A 161 10.21 14.16 -7.61
CA ASN A 161 11.01 14.90 -6.65
C ASN A 161 11.54 14.00 -5.53
N LEU A 162 10.68 13.11 -4.99
CA LEU A 162 11.08 12.13 -3.97
C LEU A 162 12.13 11.17 -4.53
N GLN A 163 11.92 10.65 -5.74
CA GLN A 163 12.87 9.74 -6.38
C GLN A 163 14.24 10.40 -6.55
N LYS A 164 14.26 11.64 -7.04
CA LYS A 164 15.48 12.42 -7.27
C LYS A 164 16.20 12.74 -5.96
N GLU A 165 15.48 13.23 -4.96
CA GLU A 165 16.05 13.68 -3.68
C GLU A 165 16.65 12.51 -2.88
N LEU A 166 15.96 11.37 -2.85
CA LEU A 166 16.41 10.19 -2.11
C LEU A 166 17.32 9.28 -2.95
N ASN A 167 17.55 9.61 -4.23
CA ASN A 167 18.31 8.80 -5.19
C ASN A 167 17.86 7.32 -5.21
N LEU A 168 16.55 7.09 -5.15
CA LEU A 168 15.97 5.75 -5.14
C LEU A 168 15.96 5.14 -6.53
N LYS A 169 16.24 3.84 -6.61
CA LYS A 169 16.09 3.07 -7.85
C LYS A 169 14.60 2.99 -8.20
N ALA A 170 14.25 3.32 -9.44
CA ALA A 170 12.90 3.04 -9.96
C ALA A 170 12.80 1.57 -10.35
N SER A 171 11.70 0.93 -10.02
CA SER A 171 11.42 -0.42 -10.49
C SER A 171 10.74 -0.39 -11.87
N LEU A 172 11.11 -1.32 -12.74
CA LEU A 172 10.18 -1.84 -13.77
C LEU A 172 9.01 -2.57 -13.07
N PRO A 173 7.91 -2.96 -13.75
CA PRO A 173 6.67 -3.38 -13.09
C PRO A 173 6.93 -4.38 -11.95
N LEU A 174 6.59 -3.99 -10.72
CA LEU A 174 6.71 -4.82 -9.53
C LEU A 174 5.55 -5.81 -9.53
N HIS A 175 5.88 -7.10 -9.50
CA HIS A 175 4.89 -8.15 -9.57
C HIS A 175 4.46 -8.52 -8.16
N SER A 176 3.23 -8.17 -7.79
CA SER A 176 2.66 -8.52 -6.48
C SER A 176 2.33 -10.02 -6.42
N ASN A 177 2.79 -10.63 -5.32
CA ASN A 177 2.77 -12.04 -4.91
C ASN A 177 3.49 -13.08 -5.77
N VAL A 178 4.70 -13.46 -5.35
CA VAL A 178 5.01 -14.77 -4.74
C VAL A 178 6.44 -14.68 -4.17
N ILE A 179 6.62 -14.94 -2.86
CA ILE A 179 7.93 -15.36 -2.31
C ILE A 179 8.15 -16.77 -2.87
N ASN A 180 8.64 -16.89 -4.10
CA ASN A 180 9.14 -18.16 -4.60
C ASN A 180 10.61 -18.20 -4.23
N ARG A 181 10.94 -19.02 -3.23
CA ARG A 181 12.25 -19.63 -3.19
C ARG A 181 12.34 -20.54 -4.41
N GLY A 182 12.94 -20.02 -5.49
CA GLY A 182 13.56 -20.85 -6.51
C GLY A 182 14.96 -21.25 -6.05
#